data_AF-A0A957T410-F1
#
_entry.id   AF-A0A957T410-F1
#
_cell.length_a   1.000
_cell.length_b   1.000
_cell.length_c   1.000
_cell.angle_alpha   90.00
_cell.angle_beta   90.00
_cell.angle_gamma   90.00
#
_symmetry.space_group_name_H-M   'P 1'
#
loop_
_entity.id
_entity.type
_entity.pdbx_description
1 polymer ?
#
loop_
_entity_poly.entity_id
_entity_poly.type
_entity_poly.pdbx_seq_one_letter_code
_entity_poly.pdbx_strand_id
1 'polypeptide(L)'
;MSTIVLPKETTQALRELTGEVQPDAALTLALRDAFAYRLEQIQEQLHAFEEKYGMPFADYKTRWESGDQEEDYSWEAERDYLEWEALITRKRRLENTYHQFA
;
A
#
# COMPACT_ATOMS: atom_id res chain seq x y z
N MET A 1 -15.88 -10.39 21.72
CA MET A 1 -14.62 -9.66 21.94
C MET A 1 -13.51 -10.69 22.03
N SER A 2 -12.44 -10.54 21.25
CA SER A 2 -11.26 -11.41 21.32
C SER A 2 -10.24 -10.76 22.26
N THR A 3 -9.75 -11.50 23.24
CA THR A 3 -8.73 -11.00 24.17
C THR A 3 -7.34 -11.23 23.58
N ILE A 4 -6.58 -10.15 23.40
CA ILE A 4 -5.16 -10.20 23.02
C ILE A 4 -4.35 -9.86 24.26
N VAL A 5 -3.38 -10.71 24.61
CA VAL A 5 -2.45 -10.46 25.73
C VAL A 5 -1.13 -10.01 25.14
N LEU A 6 -0.73 -8.78 25.43
CA LEU A 6 0.53 -8.19 24.97
C LEU A 6 1.61 -8.31 26.05
N PRO A 7 2.86 -8.65 25.69
CA PRO A 7 3.99 -8.53 26.60
C PRO A 7 4.15 -7.10 27.12
N LYS A 8 4.68 -6.95 28.33
CA LYS A 8 4.84 -5.64 28.98
C LYS A 8 5.69 -4.68 28.13
N GLU A 9 6.73 -5.21 27.51
CA GLU A 9 7.64 -4.49 26.63
C GLU A 9 6.90 -3.95 25.39
N THR A 10 5.97 -4.73 24.83
CA THR A 10 5.15 -4.31 23.69
C THR A 10 4.19 -3.20 24.08
N THR A 11 3.53 -3.32 25.24
CA THR A 11 2.63 -2.28 25.75
C THR A 11 3.39 -0.97 26.04
N GLN A 12 4.60 -1.06 26.58
CA GLN A 12 5.44 0.10 26.81
C GLN A 12 5.86 0.76 25.48
N ALA A 13 6.32 -0.02 24.51
CA ALA A 13 6.70 0.49 23.20
C ALA A 13 5.53 1.16 22.47
N LEU A 14 4.32 0.57 22.54
CA LEU A 14 3.11 1.17 21.97
C LEU A 14 2.81 2.52 22.62
N ARG A 15 2.91 2.63 23.94
CA ARG A 15 2.71 3.90 24.66
C ARG A 15 3.76 4.94 24.30
N GLU A 16 5.02 4.56 24.17
CA GLU A 16 6.10 5.47 23.77
C GLU A 16 5.92 5.96 22.33
N LEU A 17 5.51 5.07 21.43
CA LEU A 17 5.29 5.39 20.01
C LEU A 17 4.08 6.29 19.78
N THR A 18 2.97 6.03 20.50
CA THR A 18 1.66 6.65 20.24
C THR A 18 1.29 7.75 21.23
N GLY A 19 1.94 7.78 22.40
CA GLY A 19 1.54 8.62 23.53
C GLY A 19 0.30 8.12 24.28
N GLU A 20 -0.35 7.04 23.84
CA GLU A 20 -1.59 6.52 24.42
C GLU A 20 -1.32 5.50 25.53
N VAL A 21 -2.05 5.63 26.64
CA VAL A 21 -1.88 4.79 27.84
C VAL A 21 -2.70 3.50 27.74
N GLN A 22 -3.86 3.55 27.09
CA GLN A 22 -4.72 2.39 26.90
C GLN A 22 -4.15 1.49 25.79
N PRO A 23 -3.79 0.23 26.08
CA PRO A 23 -3.12 -0.64 25.11
C PRO A 23 -3.90 -0.85 23.82
N ASP A 24 -5.23 -0.99 23.91
CA ASP A 24 -6.10 -1.20 22.75
C ASP A 24 -6.12 0.02 21.83
N ALA A 25 -6.25 1.22 22.40
CA ALA A 25 -6.23 2.48 21.65
C ALA A 25 -4.83 2.76 21.06
N ALA A 26 -3.77 2.49 21.82
CA ALA A 26 -2.40 2.58 21.35
C ALA A 26 -2.12 1.63 20.17
N LEU A 27 -2.63 0.39 20.25
CA LEU A 27 -2.51 -0.58 19.16
C LEU A 27 -3.27 -0.11 17.91
N THR A 28 -4.49 0.39 18.06
CA THR A 28 -5.28 0.94 16.94
C THR A 28 -4.56 2.11 16.27
N LEU A 29 -3.99 3.04 17.05
CA LEU A 29 -3.25 4.17 16.49
C LEU A 29 -2.00 3.70 15.74
N ALA A 30 -1.20 2.82 16.35
CA ALA A 30 0.01 2.28 15.71
C ALA A 30 -0.31 1.54 14.40
N LEU A 31 -1.41 0.77 14.37
CA LEU A 31 -1.88 0.11 13.14
C LEU A 31 -2.29 1.14 12.09
N ARG A 32 -3.07 2.16 12.46
CA ARG A 32 -3.46 3.25 11.56
C ARG A 32 -2.24 3.91 10.92
N ASP A 33 -1.25 4.28 11.72
CA ASP A 33 -0.04 4.93 11.22
C ASP A 33 0.75 3.99 10.30
N ALA A 34 0.83 2.70 10.64
CA ALA A 34 1.46 1.70 9.78
C ALA A 34 0.74 1.54 8.44
N PHE A 35 -0.60 1.53 8.41
CA PHE A 35 -1.36 1.49 7.17
C PHE A 35 -1.12 2.75 6.32
N ALA A 36 -1.17 3.94 6.94
CA ALA A 36 -0.93 5.20 6.25
C ALA A 36 0.46 5.23 5.60
N TYR A 37 1.49 4.86 6.35
CA TYR A 37 2.86 4.76 5.85
C TYR A 37 2.98 3.75 4.69
N ARG A 38 2.35 2.58 4.79
CA ARG A 38 2.37 1.60 3.69
C ARG A 38 1.64 2.09 2.44
N LEU A 39 0.55 2.85 2.60
CA LEU A 39 -0.17 3.45 1.48
C LEU A 39 0.67 4.52 0.79
N GLU A 40 1.37 5.35 1.56
CA GLU A 40 2.31 6.35 1.04
C GLU A 40 3.44 5.69 0.23
N GLN A 41 4.08 4.63 0.77
CA GLN A 41 5.11 3.88 0.04
C GLN A 41 4.60 3.28 -1.28
N ILE A 42 3.36 2.80 -1.31
CA ILE A 42 2.76 2.29 -2.55
C ILE A 42 2.49 3.45 -3.51
N GLN A 43 2.01 4.59 -3.02
CA GLN A 43 1.77 5.77 -3.84
C GLN A 43 3.05 6.28 -4.52
N GLU A 44 4.17 6.30 -3.81
CA GLU A 44 5.49 6.66 -4.37
C GLU A 44 5.91 5.70 -5.49
N GLN A 45 5.74 4.39 -5.28
CA GLN A 45 6.04 3.38 -6.32
C GLN A 45 5.13 3.54 -7.54
N LEU A 46 3.83 3.82 -7.34
CA LEU A 46 2.90 4.09 -8.44
C LEU A 46 3.34 5.34 -9.22
N HIS A 47 3.72 6.41 -8.54
CA HIS A 47 4.22 7.62 -9.21
C HIS A 47 5.50 7.38 -10.00
N ALA A 48 6.42 6.53 -9.51
CA ALA A 48 7.62 6.18 -10.27
C ALA A 48 7.29 5.49 -11.61
N PHE A 49 6.24 4.65 -11.64
CA PHE A 49 5.75 4.08 -12.90
C PHE A 49 5.07 5.13 -13.80
N GLU A 50 4.24 6.01 -13.23
CA GLU A 50 3.60 7.10 -13.98
C GLU A 50 4.64 8.04 -14.61
N GLU A 51 5.72 8.35 -13.89
CA GLU A 51 6.84 9.14 -14.41
C GLU A 51 7.61 8.40 -15.50
N LYS A 52 7.88 7.09 -15.31
CA LYS A 52 8.59 6.26 -16.30
C LYS A 52 7.84 6.19 -17.63
N TYR A 53 6.53 5.99 -17.58
CA TYR A 53 5.70 5.79 -18.77
C TYR A 53 5.00 7.07 -19.26
N GLY A 54 5.06 8.15 -18.49
CA GLY A 54 4.47 9.45 -18.80
C GLY A 54 2.94 9.46 -18.83
N MET A 55 2.30 8.48 -18.21
CA MET A 55 0.84 8.32 -18.21
C MET A 55 0.34 7.55 -16.98
N PRO A 56 -0.94 7.70 -16.61
CA PRO A 56 -1.56 6.85 -15.59
C PRO A 56 -1.66 5.38 -16.02
N PHE A 57 -1.74 4.47 -15.05
CA PHE A 57 -1.88 3.03 -15.32
C PHE A 57 -3.09 2.68 -16.19
N ALA A 58 -4.21 3.39 -16.04
CA ALA A 58 -5.42 3.11 -16.82
C ALA A 58 -5.19 3.30 -18.33
N ASP A 59 -4.43 4.32 -18.70
CA ASP A 59 -4.07 4.59 -20.09
C ASP A 59 -3.04 3.58 -20.58
N TYR A 60 -2.04 3.28 -19.74
CA TYR A 60 -1.03 2.25 -20.02
C TYR A 60 -1.65 0.86 -20.25
N LYS A 61 -2.61 0.47 -19.41
CA LYS A 61 -3.36 -0.79 -19.54
C LYS A 61 -4.18 -0.85 -20.83
N THR A 62 -4.85 0.25 -21.18
CA THR A 62 -5.61 0.32 -22.43
C THR A 62 -4.71 0.13 -23.65
N ARG A 63 -3.54 0.78 -23.65
CA ARG A 63 -2.52 0.62 -24.70
C ARG A 63 -1.97 -0.82 -24.74
N TRP A 64 -1.66 -1.40 -23.59
CA TRP A 64 -1.19 -2.77 -23.48
C TRP A 64 -2.18 -3.77 -24.08
N GLU A 65 -3.47 -3.60 -23.78
CA GLU A 65 -4.55 -4.46 -24.27
C GLU A 65 -4.86 -4.26 -25.77
N SER A 66 -4.57 -3.08 -26.35
CA SER A 66 -4.79 -2.82 -27.78
C SER A 66 -3.76 -3.53 -28.68
N GLY A 67 -2.60 -3.90 -28.13
CA GLY A 67 -1.57 -4.67 -28.83
C GLY A 67 -0.88 -3.90 -29.97
N ASP A 68 -0.93 -2.57 -29.95
CA ASP A 68 -0.53 -1.72 -31.07
C ASP A 68 1.01 -1.54 -31.22
N GLN A 69 1.84 -2.07 -30.31
CA GLN A 69 3.31 -1.92 -30.40
C GLN A 69 4.09 -3.19 -30.03
N GLU A 70 5.03 -3.59 -30.90
CA GLU A 70 5.94 -4.73 -30.66
C GLU A 70 6.88 -4.51 -29.45
N GLU A 71 7.18 -3.26 -29.12
CA GLU A 71 8.05 -2.85 -28.00
C GLU A 71 7.39 -3.09 -26.62
N ASP A 72 6.06 -3.15 -26.57
CA ASP A 72 5.30 -3.38 -25.34
C ASP A 72 5.50 -4.83 -24.83
N TYR A 73 5.95 -5.78 -25.66
CA TYR A 73 6.22 -7.17 -25.23
C TYR A 73 7.67 -7.42 -24.79
N SER A 74 8.44 -6.38 -24.49
CA SER A 74 9.72 -6.59 -23.83
C SER A 74 9.50 -7.19 -22.43
N TRP A 75 10.41 -8.06 -21.98
CA TRP A 75 10.34 -8.64 -20.64
C TRP A 75 10.26 -7.57 -19.54
N GLU A 76 10.91 -6.42 -19.76
CA GLU A 76 10.85 -5.29 -18.84
C GLU A 76 9.45 -4.67 -18.79
N ALA A 77 8.84 -4.39 -19.95
CA ALA A 77 7.50 -3.80 -20.02
C ALA A 77 6.42 -4.74 -19.45
N GLU A 78 6.53 -6.05 -19.68
CA GLU A 78 5.63 -7.05 -19.08
C GLU A 78 5.78 -7.11 -17.55
N ARG A 79 7.03 -7.14 -17.05
CA ARG A 79 7.28 -7.15 -15.61
C ARG A 79 6.72 -5.90 -14.95
N ASP A 80 6.96 -4.73 -15.55
CA ASP A 80 6.50 -3.45 -15.02
C ASP A 80 4.97 -3.36 -15.06
N TYR A 81 4.31 -3.83 -16.12
CA TYR A 81 2.84 -3.96 -16.17
C TYR A 81 2.30 -4.78 -14.97
N LEU A 82 2.87 -5.97 -14.76
CA LEU A 82 2.42 -6.89 -13.70
C LEU A 82 2.67 -6.32 -12.30
N GLU A 83 3.82 -5.69 -12.08
CA GLU A 83 4.17 -5.07 -10.81
C GLU A 83 3.25 -3.88 -10.50
N TRP A 84 2.98 -3.04 -11.50
CA TRP A 84 2.09 -1.90 -11.36
C TRP A 84 0.65 -2.33 -11.05
N GLU A 85 0.14 -3.35 -11.75
CA GLU A 85 -1.20 -3.92 -11.49
C GLU A 85 -1.28 -4.51 -10.06
N ALA A 86 -0.23 -5.19 -9.62
CA ALA A 86 -0.14 -5.75 -8.28
C ALA A 86 -0.14 -4.65 -7.21
N LEU A 87 0.55 -3.53 -7.42
CA LEU A 87 0.56 -2.39 -6.51
C LEU A 87 -0.82 -1.74 -6.40
N ILE A 88 -1.54 -1.55 -7.51
CA ILE A 88 -2.91 -0.99 -7.49
C ILE A 88 -3.85 -1.91 -6.72
N THR A 89 -3.77 -3.22 -6.97
CA THR A 89 -4.58 -4.21 -6.25
C THR A 89 -4.28 -4.21 -4.76
N ARG A 90 -3.00 -4.14 -4.39
CA ARG A 90 -2.54 -4.09 -3.00
C ARG A 90 -2.98 -2.80 -2.32
N LYS A 91 -2.83 -1.65 -2.98
CA LYS A 91 -3.28 -0.34 -2.50
C LYS A 91 -4.76 -0.38 -2.14
N ARG A 92 -5.61 -0.81 -3.08
CA ARG A 92 -7.06 -0.91 -2.89
C ARG A 92 -7.42 -1.80 -1.70
N ARG A 93 -6.73 -2.93 -1.52
CA ARG A 93 -6.95 -3.80 -0.36
C ARG A 93 -6.60 -3.10 0.96
N LEU A 94 -5.47 -2.39 1.00
CA LEU A 94 -5.04 -1.68 2.20
C LEU A 94 -5.95 -0.48 2.51
N GLU A 95 -6.38 0.28 1.51
CA GLU A 95 -7.34 1.40 1.68
C GLU A 95 -8.66 0.91 2.27
N ASN A 96 -9.22 -0.19 1.75
CA ASN A 96 -10.45 -0.78 2.28
C ASN A 96 -10.34 -1.16 3.76
N THR A 97 -9.18 -1.68 4.19
CA THR A 97 -8.95 -2.01 5.59
C THR A 97 -8.67 -0.75 6.41
N TYR A 98 -7.92 0.22 5.87
CA TYR A 98 -7.60 1.49 6.54
C TYR A 98 -8.85 2.29 6.90
N HIS A 99 -9.87 2.29 6.02
CA HIS A 99 -11.16 2.92 6.29
C HIS A 99 -11.91 2.33 7.49
N GLN A 100 -11.55 1.14 7.96
CA GLN A 100 -12.11 0.55 9.18
C GLN A 100 -11.49 1.15 10.46
N PHE A 101 -10.36 1.87 10.32
CA PHE A 101 -9.62 2.54 11.39
C PHE A 101 -9.74 4.07 11.33
N ALA A 102 -10.44 4.63 10.33
CA ALA A 102 -10.66 6.06 10.12
C ALA A 102 -12.01 6.51 10.71
#